data_AF-A0A957A9X0-F1
#
_entry.id   AF-A0A957A9X0-F1
#
_cell.length_a   1.000
_cell.length_b   1.000
_cell.length_c   1.000
_cell.angle_alpha   90.00
_cell.angle_beta   90.00
_cell.angle_gamma   90.00
#
_symmetry.space_group_name_H-M   'P 1'
#
loop_
_entity.id
_entity.type
_entity.pdbx_description
1 polymer ?
#
loop_
_entity_poly.entity_id
_entity_poly.type
_entity_poly.pdbx_seq_one_letter_code
_entity_poly.pdbx_strand_id
1 'polypeptide(L)' 'SVPGLEDAFVGEVPLGRVGEPQDVAALATFLASDAASLMSGQTLYLDGGASINRYPPLFDFLTPETPP' A
#
# COMPACT_ATOMS: atom_id res chain seq x y z
N SER A 1 1.69 17.35 -7.18
CA SER A 1 1.79 15.90 -7.40
C SER A 1 2.20 15.65 -8.83
N VAL A 2 3.01 14.63 -9.13
CA VAL A 2 3.32 14.25 -10.51
C VAL A 2 2.06 13.60 -11.11
N PRO A 3 1.51 14.10 -12.24
CA PRO A 3 0.32 13.53 -12.85
C PRO A 3 0.50 12.03 -13.18
N GLY A 4 -0.54 11.22 -12.94
CA GLY A 4 -0.54 9.77 -13.24
C GLY A 4 0.29 8.90 -12.30
N LEU A 5 1.13 9.49 -11.44
CA LEU A 5 1.97 8.73 -10.50
C LEU A 5 1.12 7.96 -9.47
N GLU A 6 0.05 8.57 -8.98
CA GLU A 6 -0.86 7.93 -8.03
C GLU A 6 -1.56 6.71 -8.65
N ASP A 7 -2.11 6.86 -9.86
CA ASP A 7 -2.74 5.76 -10.59
C ASP A 7 -1.76 4.62 -10.86
N ALA A 8 -0.49 4.93 -11.16
CA ALA A 8 0.56 3.94 -11.36
C ALA A 8 0.87 3.17 -10.07
N PHE A 9 0.90 3.84 -8.91
CA PHE A 9 1.03 3.17 -7.62
C PHE A 9 -0.18 2.29 -7.31
N VAL A 10 -1.39 2.82 -7.47
CA VAL A 10 -2.63 2.07 -7.21
C VAL A 10 -2.73 0.84 -8.12
N GLY A 11 -2.27 0.94 -9.38
CA GLY A 11 -2.21 -0.17 -10.32
C GLY A 11 -1.29 -1.32 -9.88
N GLU A 12 -0.32 -1.06 -9.01
CA GLU A 12 0.54 -2.10 -8.44
C GLU A 12 0.04 -2.61 -7.07
N VAL A 13 -1.03 -2.04 -6.51
CA VAL A 13 -1.70 -2.54 -5.30
C VAL A 13 -2.74 -3.60 -5.70
N PRO A 14 -2.62 -4.88 -5.27
CA PRO A 14 -3.59 -5.92 -5.60
C PRO A 14 -5.05 -5.61 -5.24
N LEU A 15 -5.28 -4.88 -4.14
CA LEU A 15 -6.62 -4.41 -3.77
C LEU A 15 -7.13 -3.24 -4.64
N GLY A 16 -6.29 -2.65 -5.50
CA GLY A 16 -6.67 -1.62 -6.47
C GLY A 16 -7.16 -0.31 -5.86
N ARG A 17 -6.77 -0.01 -4.60
CA ARG A 17 -7.13 1.23 -3.92
C ARG A 17 -6.04 1.72 -2.98
N VAL A 18 -6.07 3.02 -2.70
CA VAL A 18 -5.30 3.61 -1.62
C VAL A 18 -5.89 3.19 -0.27
N GLY A 19 -5.00 3.03 0.73
CA GLY A 19 -5.40 2.79 2.11
C GLY A 19 -5.94 4.06 2.76
N GLU A 20 -6.99 3.92 3.55
CA GLU A 20 -7.61 5.02 4.29
C GLU A 20 -7.25 4.93 5.78
N PRO A 21 -7.31 6.03 6.55
CA PRO A 21 -7.03 6.00 7.99
C PRO A 21 -7.83 4.95 8.77
N GLN A 22 -9.05 4.64 8.30
CA GLN A 22 -9.93 3.64 8.89
C GLN A 22 -9.37 2.21 8.76
N ASP A 23 -8.58 1.90 7.73
CA ASP A 23 -7.94 0.59 7.59
C ASP A 23 -6.95 0.35 8.75
N VAL A 24 -6.15 1.36 9.08
CA VAL A 24 -5.20 1.32 10.20
C VAL A 24 -5.94 1.24 11.53
N ALA A 25 -6.99 2.04 11.71
CA ALA A 25 -7.81 2.03 12.91
C ALA A 25 -8.44 0.66 13.16
N ALA A 26 -8.95 0.01 12.11
CA ALA A 26 -9.53 -1.33 12.20
C ALA A 26 -8.48 -2.38 12.62
N LEU A 27 -7.30 -2.38 11.99
CA LEU A 27 -6.22 -3.31 12.38
C LEU A 27 -5.77 -3.06 13.82
N ALA A 28 -5.56 -1.80 14.21
CA ALA A 28 -5.17 -1.46 15.57
C ALA A 28 -6.22 -1.91 16.60
N THR A 29 -7.50 -1.73 16.29
CA THR A 29 -8.60 -2.18 17.15
C THR A 29 -8.61 -3.70 17.31
N PHE A 30 -8.41 -4.45 16.22
CA PHE A 30 -8.27 -5.90 16.28
C PHE A 30 -7.08 -6.32 17.15
N LEU A 31 -5.89 -5.74 16.93
CA LEU A 31 -4.68 -6.07 17.67
C LEU A 31 -4.75 -5.71 19.16
N ALA A 32 -5.54 -4.70 19.52
CA ALA A 32 -5.78 -4.32 20.92
C ALA A 32 -6.85 -5.18 21.62
N SER A 33 -7.55 -6.05 20.89
CA SER A 33 -8.65 -6.86 21.42
C SER A 33 -8.18 -8.26 21.86
N ASP A 34 -9.01 -8.95 22.65
CA ASP A 34 -8.77 -10.33 23.08
C ASP A 34 -8.67 -11.32 21.90
N ALA A 35 -9.22 -10.96 20.73
CA ALA A 35 -9.15 -11.79 19.53
C ALA A 35 -7.71 -11.95 19.00
N ALA A 36 -6.80 -11.03 19.36
CA ALA A 36 -5.39 -11.09 19.01
C ALA A 36 -4.50 -11.64 20.15
N SER A 37 -5.07 -12.27 21.18
CA SER A 37 -4.37 -12.67 22.42
C SER A 37 -3.15 -13.59 22.25
N LEU A 38 -3.02 -14.29 21.11
CA LEU A 38 -1.84 -15.11 20.79
C LEU A 38 -0.91 -14.49 19.74
N MET A 39 -1.18 -13.28 19.27
CA MET A 39 -0.37 -12.59 18.27
C MET A 39 0.66 -11.69 18.95
N SER A 40 1.93 -12.03 18.84
CA SER A 40 3.04 -11.22 19.35
C SER A 40 4.29 -11.36 18.47
N GLY A 41 5.11 -10.32 18.45
CA GLY A 41 6.37 -10.28 17.68
C GLY A 41 6.21 -10.28 16.16
N GLN A 42 5.01 -9.99 15.65
CA GLN A 42 4.73 -10.01 14.21
C GLN A 42 4.87 -8.63 13.58
N THR A 43 5.35 -8.60 12.34
CA THR A 43 5.23 -7.44 11.45
C THR A 43 4.11 -7.72 10.46
N LEU A 44 3.13 -6.82 10.39
CA LEU A 44 1.98 -6.97 9.49
C LEU A 44 2.03 -5.89 8.42
N TYR A 45 1.99 -6.30 7.16
CA TYR A 45 1.81 -5.38 6.04
C TYR A 45 0.33 -5.04 5.89
N LEU A 46 0.02 -3.74 6.00
CA LEU A 46 -1.31 -3.18 5.80
C LEU A 46 -1.26 -2.18 4.63
N ASP A 47 -1.07 -2.70 3.43
CA ASP A 47 -0.76 -1.90 2.24
C ASP A 47 -1.54 -2.38 0.99
N GLY A 48 -2.61 -3.14 1.21
CA GLY A 48 -3.41 -3.74 0.13
C GLY A 48 -2.66 -4.72 -0.77
N GLY A 49 -1.49 -5.21 -0.32
CA GLY A 49 -0.63 -6.13 -1.06
C GLY A 49 0.48 -5.44 -1.87
N ALA A 50 0.71 -4.14 -1.69
CA ALA A 50 1.78 -3.43 -2.41
C ALA A 50 3.16 -4.09 -2.21
N SER A 51 3.46 -4.56 -1.00
CA SER A 51 4.75 -5.18 -0.65
C SER A 51 5.05 -6.51 -1.35
N ILE A 52 4.06 -7.15 -1.96
CA ILE A 52 4.25 -8.40 -2.72
C ILE A 52 4.29 -8.18 -4.24
N ASN A 53 4.21 -6.93 -4.68
CA ASN A 53 4.31 -6.56 -6.08
C ASN A 53 5.51 -5.64 -6.33
N ARG A 54 5.76 -5.29 -7.60
CA ARG A 54 6.84 -4.37 -7.99
C ARG A 54 6.45 -2.92 -7.73
N TYR A 55 7.46 -2.06 -7.66
CA TYR A 55 7.22 -0.62 -7.79
C TYR A 55 6.83 -0.26 -9.23
N PRO A 56 5.96 0.74 -9.44
CA PRO A 56 5.73 1.28 -10.77
C PRO A 56 7.04 1.83 -11.34
N PRO A 57 7.20 1.88 -12.69
CA PRO A 57 8.41 2.39 -13.32
C PRO A 57 8.53 3.92 -13.10
N LEU A 58 9.05 4.31 -11.93
CA LEU A 58 9.10 5.71 -11.49
C LEU A 58 9.85 6.62 -12.47
N PHE A 59 10.79 6.08 -13.24
CA PHE A 59 11.52 6.83 -14.25
C PHE A 59 10.61 7.42 -15.32
N ASP A 60 9.54 6.74 -15.70
CA ASP A 60 8.55 7.22 -16.69
C ASP A 60 7.86 8.52 -16.23
N PHE A 61 7.85 8.77 -14.92
CA PHE A 61 7.25 9.95 -14.29
C PHE A 61 8.27 11.03 -13.91
N LEU A 62 9.56 10.70 -13.89
CA LEU A 62 10.63 11.56 -13.36
C LEU A 62 11.59 12.08 -14.43
N THR A 63 11.63 11.46 -15.62
CA THR A 63 12.45 11.93 -16.74
C THR A 63 11.59 12.49 -17.88
N PRO A 64 11.85 13.71 -18.35
CA PRO A 64 11.04 14.36 -19.39
C PRO A 64 11.16 13.76 -20.81
N GLU A 65 12.00 12.75 -21.04
CA GLU A 65 12.51 12.41 -22.38
C GLU A 65 12.36 10.93 -22.78
N THR A 66 11.40 10.16 -22.25
CA THR A 66 11.15 8.80 -22.78
C THR A 66 9.64 8.55 -22.93
N PRO A 67 9.12 8.48 -24.16
CA PRO A 67 7.72 8.11 -24.39
C PRO A 67 7.53 6.59 -24.22
N PRO A 68 6.28 6.13 -24.02
CA PRO A 68 5.95 4.72 -23.76
C PRO A 68 6.34 3.77 -24.90
#